data_AF-A0AAU3L1C3-F1
#
_entry.id   AF-A0AAU3L1C3-F1
#
_cell.length_a   1.000
_cell.length_b   1.000
_cell.length_c   1.000
_cell.angle_alpha   90.00
_cell.angle_beta   90.00
_cell.angle_gamma   90.00
#
_symmetry.space_group_name_H-M   'P 1'
#
loop_
_entity.id
_entity.type
_entity.pdbx_description
1 polymer ?
#
loop_
_entity_poly.entity_id
_entity_poly.type
_entity_poly.pdbx_seq_one_letter_code
_entity_poly.pdbx_strand_id
1 'polypeptide(L)' 'MTRSDEHCGTCGWPTTQPPITISRHHTSEGLVTYTRCACGTVRMWLSPTTFSTPHQVGHP' A
#
# COMPACT_ATOMS: atom_id res chain seq x y z
N MET A 1 -8.75 -19.58 5.63
CA MET A 1 -9.20 -18.41 4.83
C MET A 1 -7.95 -17.74 4.28
N THR A 2 -7.43 -18.22 3.15
CA THR A 2 -6.16 -17.75 2.59
C THR A 2 -6.38 -16.39 1.94
N ARG A 3 -5.61 -15.37 2.33
CA ARG A 3 -5.69 -14.00 1.79
C ARG A 3 -5.68 -14.07 0.25
N SER A 4 -6.78 -13.70 -0.37
CA SER A 4 -6.83 -13.33 -1.80
C SER A 4 -5.95 -12.10 -2.12
N ASP A 5 -5.29 -11.53 -1.11
CA ASP A 5 -4.29 -10.48 -1.24
C ASP A 5 -2.90 -11.01 -1.67
N GLU A 6 -2.66 -12.33 -1.57
CA GLU A 6 -1.38 -12.98 -1.93
C GLU A 6 -1.25 -13.29 -3.43
N HIS A 7 -2.32 -13.14 -4.21
CA HIS A 7 -2.31 -13.33 -5.66
C HIS A 7 -3.17 -12.28 -6.36
N CYS A 8 -2.81 -11.94 -7.60
CA CYS A 8 -3.61 -11.07 -8.43
C CYS A 8 -4.96 -11.74 -8.76
N GLY A 9 -6.08 -11.13 -8.39
CA GLY A 9 -7.42 -11.65 -8.70
C GLY A 9 -7.73 -11.75 -10.21
N THR A 10 -6.93 -11.11 -11.07
CA THR A 10 -7.13 -11.13 -12.53
C THR A 10 -6.37 -12.27 -13.21
N CYS A 11 -5.12 -12.54 -12.83
CA CYS A 11 -4.25 -13.50 -13.52
C CYS A 11 -3.59 -14.55 -12.61
N GLY A 12 -3.81 -14.47 -11.30
CA GLY A 12 -3.21 -15.39 -10.33
C GLY A 12 -1.74 -15.13 -10.01
N TRP A 13 -1.12 -14.04 -10.51
CA TRP A 13 0.29 -13.75 -10.23
C TRP A 13 0.53 -13.49 -8.73
N PRO A 14 1.55 -14.10 -8.10
CA PRO A 14 1.79 -13.95 -6.67
C PRO A 14 2.23 -12.52 -6.31
N THR A 15 1.63 -11.91 -5.29
CA THR A 15 2.05 -10.60 -4.75
C THR A 15 3.28 -10.69 -3.85
N THR A 16 3.73 -11.90 -3.49
CA THR A 16 5.04 -12.13 -2.85
C THR A 16 6.22 -11.84 -3.77
N GLN A 17 6.02 -11.82 -5.10
CA GLN A 17 6.96 -11.17 -5.99
C GLN A 17 6.71 -9.65 -5.97
N PRO A 18 7.75 -8.83 -5.74
CA PRO A 18 7.57 -7.39 -5.63
C PRO A 18 6.95 -6.88 -6.93
N PRO A 19 5.74 -6.29 -6.89
CA PRO A 19 5.13 -5.78 -8.09
C PRO A 19 5.96 -4.60 -8.62
N ILE A 20 5.97 -4.40 -9.93
CA ILE A 20 6.73 -3.29 -10.53
C ILE A 20 6.10 -1.99 -10.03
N THR A 21 6.85 -1.25 -9.21
CA THR A 21 6.43 0.08 -8.78
C THR A 21 6.55 1.02 -9.97
N ILE A 22 5.43 1.55 -10.42
CA ILE A 22 5.38 2.41 -11.62
C ILE A 22 5.38 3.89 -11.25
N SER A 23 4.84 4.26 -10.08
CA SER A 23 4.92 5.63 -9.57
C SER A 23 4.74 5.69 -8.06
N ARG A 24 5.29 6.75 -7.47
CA ARG A 24 5.17 7.08 -6.06
C ARG A 24 4.87 8.57 -5.95
N HIS A 25 3.84 8.91 -5.19
CA HIS A 25 3.38 10.28 -5.03
C HIS A 25 3.22 10.59 -3.54
N HIS A 26 3.92 11.61 -3.07
CA HIS A 26 3.71 12.15 -1.73
C HIS A 26 2.44 13.00 -1.74
N THR A 27 1.59 12.79 -0.75
CA THR A 27 0.34 13.52 -0.54
C THR A 27 0.28 13.98 0.91
N SER A 28 -0.65 14.86 1.24
CA SER A 28 -0.86 15.31 2.63
C SER A 28 -1.26 14.17 3.57
N GLU A 29 -1.86 13.10 3.05
CA GLU A 29 -2.31 11.95 3.84
C GLU A 29 -1.24 10.87 4.00
N GLY A 30 -0.22 10.85 3.14
CA GLY A 30 0.69 9.72 3.04
C GLY A 30 1.44 9.60 1.72
N LEU A 31 2.13 8.47 1.57
CA LEU A 31 2.74 8.04 0.33
C LEU A 31 1.77 7.14 -0.43
N VAL A 32 1.33 7.59 -1.61
CA VAL A 32 0.59 6.76 -2.55
C VAL A 32 1.58 6.05 -3.46
N THR A 33 1.50 4.71 -3.50
CA THR A 33 2.31 3.87 -4.38
C THR A 33 1.42 3.15 -5.39
N TYR A 34 1.70 3.35 -6.67
CA TYR A 34 1.08 2.60 -7.74
C TYR A 34 1.99 1.46 -8.19
N THR A 35 1.42 0.27 -8.24
CA THR A 35 2.10 -0.96 -8.59
C THR A 35 1.41 -1.61 -9.79
N ARG A 36 2.18 -2.22 -10.68
CA ARG A 36 1.65 -2.92 -11.86
C ARG A 36 2.01 -4.39 -11.79
N CYS A 37 1.00 -5.25 -11.90
CA CYS A 37 1.19 -6.69 -12.06
C CYS A 37 1.75 -7.00 -13.45
N ALA A 38 2.39 -8.16 -13.62
CA ALA A 38 2.87 -8.63 -14.93
C ALA A 38 1.77 -8.68 -16.01
N CYS A 39 0.51 -8.96 -15.62
CA CYS A 39 -0.64 -8.93 -16.53
C CYS A 39 -1.11 -7.52 -16.93
N GLY A 40 -0.58 -6.48 -16.29
CA GLY A 40 -0.94 -5.09 -16.53
C GLY A 40 -1.97 -4.49 -15.57
N THR A 41 -2.55 -5.28 -14.66
CA THR A 41 -3.45 -4.78 -13.61
C THR A 41 -2.70 -3.80 -12.70
N VAL A 42 -3.28 -2.62 -12.48
CA VAL A 42 -2.72 -1.58 -11.60
C VAL A 42 -3.37 -1.67 -10.22
N ARG A 43 -2.56 -1.60 -9.16
CA ARG A 43 -3.00 -1.56 -7.77
C ARG A 43 -2.40 -0.35 -7.06
N MET A 44 -3.22 0.32 -6.26
CA MET A 44 -2.85 1.48 -5.46
C MET A 44 -2.71 1.07 -3.99
N TRP A 45 -1.68 1.59 -3.34
CA TRP A 45 -1.43 1.42 -1.92
C TRP A 45 -1.22 2.80 -1.28
N LEU A 46 -1.88 3.06 -0.15
CA LEU A 46 -1.63 4.23 0.67
C LEU A 46 -0.84 3.79 1.90
N SER A 47 0.35 4.35 2.07
CA SER A 47 1.08 4.31 3.34
C SER A 47 0.81 5.63 4.06
N PRO A 48 -0.06 5.65 5.08
CA PRO A 48 -0.41 6.89 5.76
C PRO A 48 0.82 7.53 6.38
N THR A 49 0.93 8.85 6.30
CA THR A 49 1.88 9.56 7.16
C THR A 49 1.31 9.48 8.56
N THR A 50 1.92 8.66 9.43
CA THR A 50 1.55 8.67 10.85
C THR A 50 1.91 10.04 11.42
N PHE A 51 0.91 10.89 11.58
CA PHE A 51 1.02 12.04 12.46
C PHE A 51 1.02 11.49 13.88
N SER A 52 2.17 11.44 14.52
CA SER A 52 2.25 11.16 15.96
C SER A 52 1.47 12.25 16.67
N THR A 53 0.20 11.99 17.01
CA THR A 53 -0.55 12.81 17.95
C THR A 53 0.30 12.85 19.22
N PRO A 54 0.72 14.03 19.73
CA PRO A 54 1.38 14.08 21.02
C PRO A 54 0.42 13.50 22.04
N HIS A 55 0.80 12.33 22.56
CA HIS A 55 0.12 11.64 23.65
C HIS A 55 -0.14 12.67 24.76
N GLN A 56 -1.40 12.91 25.09
CA GLN A 56 -1.78 13.93 26.07
C GLN A 56 -1.00 13.70 27.36
N VAL A 57 -0.25 14.73 27.77
CA VAL A 57 0.38 14.79 29.08
C VAL A 57 -0.72 14.84 30.13
N GLY A 58 -0.96 13.70 30.79
CA GLY A 58 -1.84 13.64 31.96
C GLY A 58 -1.22 14.43 33.10
N HIS A 59 -1.80 15.59 33.39
CA HIS A 59 -1.53 16.41 34.58
C HIS A 59 -2.40 15.87 35.74
N PRO A 60 -1.79 15.46 36.85
CA PRO A 60 -2.34 15.76 38.17
C PRO A 60 -1.43 16.72 38.95
#